data_AF-A0AB73K5U3-F1
#
_entry.id   AF-A0AB73K5U3-F1
#
_cell.length_a   1.000
_cell.length_b   1.000
_cell.length_c   1.000
_cell.angle_alpha   90.00
_cell.angle_beta   90.00
_cell.angle_gamma   90.00
#
_symmetry.space_group_name_H-M   'P 1'
#
loop_
_entity.id
_entity.type
_entity.pdbx_description
1 polymer ?
#
loop_
_entity_poly.entity_id
_entity_poly.type
_entity_poly.pdbx_seq_one_letter_code
_entity_poly.pdbx_strand_id
1 'polypeptide(L)'
;MSKKKNYLRIEETIFKSLGKIGYIIIFTLVFSLVMVLVDFILHCFVDNHYTSKFLFSGEIPFSNWINLMWKNYSFSLFKIVFFGVIFIILGFYRSKALTNEFSK
;
A
#
# COMPACT_ATOMS: atom_id res chain seq x y z
N MET A 1 -20.46 -23.37 3.71
CA MET A 1 -19.78 -22.09 4.01
C MET A 1 -20.07 -21.15 2.85
N SER A 2 -20.78 -20.04 3.05
CA SER A 2 -21.15 -19.15 1.93
C SER A 2 -19.88 -18.62 1.25
N LYS A 3 -19.90 -18.38 -0.07
CA LYS A 3 -18.75 -17.85 -0.82
C LYS A 3 -18.08 -16.66 -0.11
N LYS A 4 -18.88 -15.82 0.56
CA LYS A 4 -18.47 -14.67 1.37
C LYS A 4 -17.44 -15.02 2.47
N LYS A 5 -17.55 -16.19 3.11
CA LYS A 5 -16.63 -16.62 4.19
C LYS A 5 -15.27 -17.09 3.69
N ASN A 6 -15.15 -17.60 2.46
CA ASN A 6 -13.85 -18.05 1.96
C ASN A 6 -12.87 -16.90 1.70
N TYR A 7 -13.37 -15.76 1.20
CA TYR A 7 -12.54 -14.58 0.91
C TYR A 7 -12.04 -13.86 2.18
N LEU A 8 -12.71 -14.08 3.32
CA LEU A 8 -12.36 -13.44 4.60
C LEU A 8 -11.50 -14.33 5.50
N ARG A 9 -11.15 -15.56 5.08
CA ARG A 9 -10.43 -16.53 5.91
C ARG A 9 -9.07 -16.03 6.39
N ILE A 10 -8.36 -15.27 5.55
CA ILE A 10 -7.07 -14.66 5.90
C ILE A 10 -7.28 -13.54 6.93
N GLU A 11 -8.23 -12.64 6.68
CA GLU A 11 -8.59 -11.56 7.61
C GLU A 11 -9.08 -12.12 8.96
N GLU A 12 -9.88 -13.19 8.96
CA GLU A 12 -10.35 -13.88 10.17
C GLU A 12 -9.19 -14.46 10.99
N THR A 13 -8.22 -15.08 10.33
CA THR A 13 -7.04 -15.68 10.99
C THR A 13 -6.20 -14.59 11.66
N ILE A 14 -5.94 -13.50 10.95
CA ILE A 14 -5.18 -12.34 11.46
C ILE A 14 -5.95 -11.68 12.61
N PHE A 15 -7.27 -11.48 12.45
CA PHE A 15 -8.12 -10.84 13.44
C PHE A 15 -8.24 -11.66 14.73
N LYS A 16 -8.39 -12.99 14.62
CA LYS A 16 -8.45 -13.89 15.79
C LYS A 16 -7.10 -14.00 16.50
N SER A 17 -5.99 -13.99 15.76
CA SER A 17 -4.64 -14.13 16.35
C SER A 17 -4.16 -12.87 17.06
N LEU A 18 -4.45 -11.68 16.52
CA LEU A 18 -3.83 -10.42 16.96
C LEU A 18 -4.83 -9.42 17.55
N GLY A 19 -6.12 -9.77 17.50
CA GLY A 19 -7.20 -8.91 17.95
C GLY A 19 -7.33 -7.62 17.13
N LYS A 20 -8.17 -6.73 17.63
CA LYS A 20 -8.52 -5.45 16.98
C LYS A 20 -7.30 -4.57 16.71
N ILE A 21 -6.44 -4.39 17.72
CA ILE A 21 -5.30 -3.47 17.62
C ILE A 21 -4.27 -4.01 16.62
N GLY A 22 -3.92 -5.29 16.71
CA GLY A 22 -2.94 -5.88 15.79
C GLY A 22 -3.45 -5.95 14.35
N TYR A 23 -4.75 -6.19 14.12
CA TYR A 23 -5.34 -6.09 12.80
C TYR A 23 -5.19 -4.68 12.21
N ILE A 24 -5.48 -3.62 12.99
CA ILE A 24 -5.36 -2.23 12.53
C ILE A 24 -3.90 -1.93 12.15
N ILE A 25 -2.93 -2.34 12.96
CA ILE A 25 -1.51 -2.13 12.67
C ILE A 25 -1.11 -2.82 11.36
N ILE A 26 -1.46 -4.10 11.18
CA ILE A 26 -1.14 -4.84 9.94
C ILE A 26 -1.84 -4.20 8.74
N PHE A 27 -3.11 -3.84 8.88
CA PHE A 27 -3.87 -3.16 7.83
C PHE A 27 -3.18 -1.86 7.41
N THR A 28 -2.84 -0.99 8.37
CA THR A 28 -2.16 0.27 8.08
C THR A 28 -0.80 0.05 7.42
N LEU A 29 -0.01 -0.92 7.88
CA LEU A 29 1.31 -1.22 7.32
C LEU A 29 1.22 -1.71 5.88
N VAL A 30 0.33 -2.67 5.59
CA VAL A 30 0.14 -3.23 4.25
C VAL A 30 -0.31 -2.15 3.28
N PHE A 31 -1.31 -1.35 3.64
CA PHE A 31 -1.79 -0.28 2.77
C PHE A 31 -0.75 0.84 2.58
N SER A 32 0.05 1.15 3.61
CA SER A 32 1.15 2.11 3.47
C SER A 32 2.22 1.61 2.50
N LEU A 33 2.57 0.32 2.54
CA LEU A 33 3.50 -0.28 1.56
C LEU A 33 2.96 -0.19 0.13
N VAL A 34 1.68 -0.51 -0.05
CA VAL A 34 1.02 -0.38 -1.37
C VAL A 34 1.06 1.07 -1.86
N MET A 35 0.81 2.05 -0.99
CA MET A 35 0.89 3.47 -1.37
C MET A 35 2.28 3.91 -1.78
N VAL A 36 3.33 3.45 -1.10
CA VAL A 36 4.72 3.75 -1.49
C VAL A 36 5.01 3.19 -2.89
N LEU A 37 4.56 1.96 -3.18
CA LEU A 37 4.71 1.37 -4.50
C LEU A 37 3.96 2.15 -5.58
N VAL A 38 2.71 2.53 -5.33
CA VAL A 38 1.91 3.32 -6.28
C VAL A 38 2.54 4.69 -6.52
N ASP A 39 2.99 5.37 -5.47
CA ASP A 39 3.63 6.69 -5.59
C ASP A 39 4.96 6.61 -6.33
N PHE A 40 5.75 5.56 -6.10
CA PHE A 40 6.97 5.30 -6.86
C PHE A 40 6.69 5.04 -8.34
N ILE A 41 5.68 4.23 -8.66
CA ILE A 41 5.26 3.99 -10.05
C ILE A 41 4.84 5.31 -10.69
N LEU A 42 4.00 6.10 -10.02
CA LEU A 42 3.61 7.42 -10.51
C LEU A 42 4.84 8.29 -10.76
N HIS A 43 5.78 8.37 -9.81
CA HIS A 43 7.01 9.12 -9.96
C HIS A 43 7.83 8.68 -11.20
N CYS A 44 7.89 7.39 -11.48
CA CYS A 44 8.58 6.86 -12.67
C CYS A 44 7.96 7.33 -13.99
N PHE A 45 6.65 7.63 -14.01
CA PHE A 45 5.89 8.01 -15.21
C PHE A 45 5.43 9.48 -15.22
N VAL A 46 5.68 10.26 -14.16
CA VAL A 46 5.57 11.73 -14.23
C VAL A 46 6.63 12.21 -15.21
N ASP A 47 6.23 13.04 -16.16
CA ASP A 47 7.08 13.52 -17.26
C ASP A 47 8.41 14.07 -16.73
N ASN A 48 9.47 13.33 -17.02
CA ASN A 48 10.83 13.59 -16.57
C ASN A 48 11.77 13.27 -17.72
N HIS A 49 12.79 14.09 -17.90
CA HIS A 49 13.85 13.94 -18.90
C HIS A 49 14.37 12.50 -19.03
N TYR A 50 14.60 11.82 -17.91
CA TYR A 50 15.10 10.44 -17.89
C TYR A 50 14.06 9.41 -18.35
N THR A 51 12.79 9.61 -18.01
CA THR A 51 11.68 8.75 -18.44
C THR A 51 11.46 8.89 -19.93
N SER A 52 11.55 10.11 -20.46
CA SER A 52 11.46 10.36 -21.89
C SER A 52 12.63 9.75 -22.66
N LYS A 53 13.87 9.85 -22.15
CA LYS A 53 15.04 9.16 -22.74
C LYS A 53 14.96 7.64 -22.70
N PHE A 54 14.32 7.07 -21.67
CA PHE A 54 14.10 5.63 -21.59
C PHE A 54 12.99 5.16 -22.54
N LEU A 55 11.80 5.77 -22.46
CA LEU A 55 10.60 5.30 -23.17
C LEU A 55 10.62 5.63 -24.66
N PHE A 56 11.13 6.81 -25.05
CA PHE A 56 10.99 7.30 -26.44
C PHE A 56 12.28 7.22 -27.26
N SER A 57 13.46 7.42 -26.64
CA SER A 57 14.73 7.35 -27.38
C SER A 57 15.54 6.06 -27.15
N GLY A 58 15.22 5.28 -26.11
CA GLY A 58 15.94 4.04 -25.79
C GLY A 58 17.42 4.26 -25.41
N GLU A 59 17.81 5.52 -25.12
CA GLU A 59 19.20 5.90 -24.81
C GLU A 59 19.68 5.35 -23.47
N ILE A 60 18.76 4.98 -22.59
CA ILE A 60 19.04 4.52 -21.23
C ILE A 60 18.50 3.09 -21.06
N PRO A 61 19.33 2.10 -20.67
CA PRO A 61 18.83 0.76 -20.38
C PRO A 61 17.97 0.75 -19.10
N PHE A 62 17.02 -0.18 -19.01
CA PHE A 62 16.05 -0.28 -17.91
C PHE A 62 16.68 -0.27 -16.51
N SER A 63 17.78 -1.00 -16.31
CA SER A 63 18.50 -1.08 -15.02
C SER A 63 19.06 0.27 -14.57
N ASN A 64 19.54 1.10 -15.52
CA ASN A 64 20.03 2.43 -15.21
C ASN A 64 18.87 3.40 -14.96
N TRP A 65 17.82 3.33 -15.78
CA TRP A 65 16.62 4.15 -15.60
C TRP A 65 15.96 3.91 -14.23
N ILE A 66 15.72 2.64 -13.86
CA ILE A 66 15.06 2.33 -12.58
C ILE A 66 15.91 2.75 -11.38
N ASN A 67 17.25 2.62 -11.46
CA ASN A 67 18.16 3.08 -10.42
C ASN A 67 18.15 4.61 -10.31
N LEU A 68 18.07 5.34 -11.43
CA LEU A 68 17.92 6.79 -11.43
C LEU A 68 16.58 7.23 -10.84
N MET A 69 15.48 6.57 -11.20
CA MET A 69 14.17 6.83 -10.60
C MET A 69 14.18 6.56 -9.10
N TRP A 70 14.78 5.45 -8.67
CA TRP A 70 14.92 5.11 -7.24
C TRP A 70 15.74 6.15 -6.46
N LYS A 71 16.87 6.60 -7.01
CA LYS A 71 17.72 7.61 -6.35
C LYS A 71 17.04 8.98 -6.23
N ASN A 72 16.20 9.33 -7.20
CA ASN A 72 15.48 10.61 -7.22
C ASN A 72 14.12 10.55 -6.51
N TYR A 73 13.66 9.35 -6.16
CA TYR A 73 12.42 9.16 -5.45
C TYR A 73 12.55 9.62 -4.00
N SER A 74 11.65 10.50 -3.58
CA SER A 74 11.49 10.86 -2.17
C SER A 74 10.02 10.76 -1.77
N PHE A 75 9.76 9.93 -0.76
CA PHE A 75 8.42 9.84 -0.19
C PHE A 75 8.25 10.94 0.86
N SER A 76 7.37 11.90 0.58
CA SER A 76 7.16 13.04 1.47
C SER A 76 6.60 12.62 2.83
N LEU A 77 7.18 13.14 3.90
CA LEU A 77 6.72 12.91 5.28
C LEU A 77 5.27 13.36 5.48
N PHE A 78 4.83 14.40 4.77
CA PHE A 78 3.43 14.83 4.76
C PHE A 78 2.50 13.73 4.23
N LYS A 79 2.89 13.03 3.14
CA LYS A 79 2.12 11.90 2.59
C LYS A 79 2.06 10.75 3.58
N ILE A 80 3.17 10.43 4.25
CA ILE A 80 3.21 9.37 5.29
C ILE A 80 2.18 9.65 6.38
N VAL A 81 2.20 10.85 6.96
CA VAL A 81 1.29 11.21 8.05
C VAL A 81 -0.16 11.23 7.57
N PHE A 82 -0.42 11.86 6.41
CA PHE A 82 -1.76 11.98 5.85
C PHE A 82 -2.40 10.60 5.56
N PHE A 83 -1.71 9.74 4.82
CA PHE A 83 -2.21 8.40 4.51
C PHE A 83 -2.24 7.49 5.73
N GLY A 84 -1.29 7.65 6.66
CA GLY A 84 -1.29 6.94 7.94
C GLY A 84 -2.58 7.17 8.73
N VAL A 85 -3.00 8.43 8.88
CA VAL A 85 -4.25 8.79 9.55
C VAL A 85 -5.46 8.18 8.84
N ILE A 86 -5.51 8.28 7.51
CA ILE A 86 -6.61 7.69 6.71
C ILE A 86 -6.69 6.18 6.92
N PHE A 87 -5.57 5.46 6.83
CA PHE A 87 -5.55 4.01 6.99
C PHE A 87 -5.85 3.55 8.41
N ILE A 88 -5.48 4.33 9.42
CA ILE A 88 -5.90 4.06 10.80
C ILE A 88 -7.43 4.15 10.92
N ILE A 89 -8.06 5.21 10.40
CA ILE A 89 -9.52 5.37 10.42
C ILE A 89 -10.22 4.22 9.68
N LEU A 90 -9.73 3.87 8.47
CA LEU A 90 -10.25 2.75 7.70
C LEU A 90 -10.05 1.40 8.42
N GLY A 91 -8.89 1.20 9.04
CA GLY A 91 -8.59 0.03 9.85
C GLY A 91 -9.53 -0.10 11.04
N PHE A 92 -9.84 0.99 11.73
CA PHE A 92 -10.83 1.00 12.82
C PHE A 92 -12.24 0.65 12.33
N TYR A 93 -12.67 1.23 11.21
CA TYR A 93 -13.96 0.93 10.60
C TYR A 93 -14.05 -0.55 10.21
N ARG A 94 -13.03 -1.07 9.51
CA ARG A 94 -12.97 -2.46 9.07
C ARG A 94 -12.90 -3.42 10.25
N SER A 95 -12.09 -3.12 11.27
CA SER A 95 -12.04 -3.92 12.49
C SER A 95 -13.40 -4.03 13.17
N LYS A 96 -14.19 -2.95 13.23
CA LYS A 96 -15.54 -2.99 13.81
C LYS A 96 -16.46 -3.91 13.01
N ALA A 97 -16.39 -3.88 11.68
CA ALA A 97 -17.14 -4.78 10.82
C ALA A 97 -16.74 -6.25 11.05
N LEU A 98 -15.44 -6.54 11.15
CA LEU A 98 -14.94 -7.90 11.41
C LEU A 98 -15.31 -8.40 12.81
N THR A 99 -15.33 -7.54 13.84
CA THR A 99 -15.88 -7.92 15.15
C THR A 99 -17.33 -8.34 15.02
N ASN A 100 -18.17 -7.60 14.29
CA ASN A 100 -19.58 -7.97 14.11
C ASN A 100 -19.75 -9.27 13.30
N GLU A 101 -18.85 -9.57 12.36
CA GLU A 101 -18.90 -10.78 11.52
C GLU A 101 -18.33 -12.03 12.22
N PHE A 102 -17.33 -11.89 13.10
CA PHE A 102 -16.61 -13.02 13.72
C PHE A 102 -16.83 -13.19 15.22
N SER A 103 -17.45 -12.23 15.91
CA SER A 103 -17.78 -12.28 17.35
C SER A 103 -19.16 -12.88 17.65
N LYS A 104 -19.69 -13.72 16.76
CA LYS A 104 -20.78 -14.66 17.08
C LYS A 104 -20.22 -16.05 17.23
#